data_AF-A0A679HUJ4-F1
#
_entry.id   AF-A0A679HUJ4-F1
#
_cell.length_a   1.000
_cell.length_b   1.000
_cell.length_c   1.000
_cell.angle_alpha   90.00
_cell.angle_beta   90.00
_cell.angle_gamma   90.00
#
_symmetry.space_group_name_H-M   'P 1'
#
loop_
_entity.id
_entity.type
_entity.pdbx_description
1 polymer ?
#
loop_
_entity_poly.entity_id
_entity_poly.type
_entity_poly.pdbx_seq_one_letter_code
_entity_poly.pdbx_strand_id
1 'polypeptide(L)'
;MRNIFILIFICVGLSSCSTDDYSCDPEINKWVSDNIDEIHSMIREEWVEINNISKQRGAYGAFTIKQKIALWRGKIEETLDLNWTIEEYAHIKKLSNAIQDNPDWYNQNAAEEIQDQKELFAQAWLDYAVEELNWSNELIHAIAFTPERMDLNKKIIRAPMHTELKTKSEITHECDCSNPESANFFQCDIETKDCIKGFCKETSWKCGWMWTYPCNGLCYSK
;
A
#
# COMPACT_ATOMS: atom_id res chain seq x y z
N MET A 1 8.98 -35.24 -50.09
CA MET A 1 8.10 -34.64 -49.06
C MET A 1 8.91 -34.50 -47.79
N ARG A 2 9.33 -33.27 -47.44
CA ARG A 2 10.09 -33.00 -46.22
C ARG A 2 9.36 -31.91 -45.46
N ASN A 3 8.63 -32.32 -44.42
CA ASN A 3 7.89 -31.44 -43.53
C ASN A 3 8.90 -30.58 -42.76
N ILE A 4 8.88 -29.27 -43.00
CA ILE A 4 9.62 -28.30 -42.18
C ILE A 4 8.65 -27.87 -41.07
N PHE A 5 8.85 -28.38 -39.86
CA PHE A 5 8.23 -27.83 -38.66
C PHE A 5 8.93 -26.52 -38.31
N ILE A 6 8.24 -25.39 -38.51
CA ILE A 6 8.69 -24.10 -38.00
C ILE A 6 8.19 -24.00 -36.56
N LEU A 7 9.10 -24.24 -35.60
CA LEU A 7 8.90 -23.92 -34.20
C LEU A 7 9.03 -22.40 -34.04
N ILE A 8 7.89 -21.71 -34.00
CA ILE A 8 7.82 -20.30 -33.60
C ILE A 8 8.00 -20.28 -32.08
N PHE A 9 9.23 -20.01 -31.64
CA PHE A 9 9.51 -19.69 -30.24
C PHE A 9 8.95 -18.29 -29.97
N ILE A 10 7.71 -18.22 -29.49
CA ILE A 10 7.12 -16.99 -28.97
C ILE A 10 7.87 -16.69 -27.68
N CYS A 11 8.93 -15.86 -27.77
CA CYS A 11 9.46 -15.16 -26.60
C CYS A 11 8.39 -14.16 -26.17
N VAL A 12 7.50 -14.59 -25.27
CA VAL A 12 6.70 -13.66 -24.46
C VAL A 12 7.71 -12.97 -23.56
N GLY A 13 8.20 -11.81 -24.01
CA GLY A 13 9.00 -10.92 -23.19
C GLY A 13 8.15 -10.48 -22.00
N LEU A 14 8.38 -11.10 -20.84
CA LEU A 14 7.97 -10.57 -19.55
C LEU A 14 8.78 -9.28 -19.35
N SER A 15 8.27 -8.17 -19.88
CA SER A 15 8.75 -6.84 -19.51
C SER A 15 8.28 -6.53 -18.10
N SER A 16 9.00 -7.08 -17.11
CA SER A 16 9.14 -6.42 -15.81
C SER A 16 9.49 -4.96 -16.09
N CYS A 17 8.79 -4.00 -15.46
CA CYS A 17 9.01 -2.56 -15.62
C CYS A 17 10.52 -2.27 -15.52
N SER A 18 11.19 -2.09 -16.65
CA SER A 18 12.65 -1.98 -16.72
C SER A 18 13.11 -0.54 -16.99
N THR A 19 12.22 0.44 -16.79
CA THR A 19 12.51 1.86 -17.06
C THR A 19 11.81 2.89 -16.16
N ASP A 20 10.92 2.50 -15.24
CA ASP A 20 10.15 3.48 -14.46
C ASP A 20 10.55 3.45 -12.96
N ASP A 21 11.07 4.58 -12.47
CA ASP A 21 11.70 4.70 -11.14
C ASP A 21 10.70 4.68 -9.96
N TYR A 22 9.42 5.02 -10.19
CA TYR A 22 8.46 5.27 -9.08
C TYR A 22 7.06 4.65 -9.23
N SER A 23 6.54 4.54 -10.46
CA SER A 23 5.22 3.99 -10.76
C SER A 23 5.26 3.33 -12.14
N CYS A 24 4.48 2.27 -12.37
CA CYS A 24 4.35 1.69 -13.70
C CYS A 24 3.31 2.44 -14.57
N ASP A 25 2.54 3.38 -13.99
CA ASP A 25 1.66 4.32 -14.71
C ASP A 25 2.53 5.46 -15.24
N PRO A 26 2.65 5.63 -16.56
CA PRO A 26 3.50 6.68 -17.13
C PRO A 26 3.09 8.10 -16.70
N GLU A 27 1.80 8.36 -16.48
CA GLU A 27 1.31 9.66 -16.01
C GLU A 27 1.70 9.90 -14.55
N ILE A 28 1.54 8.89 -13.68
CA ILE A 28 1.96 8.99 -12.28
C ILE A 28 3.48 9.05 -12.17
N ASN A 29 4.21 8.22 -12.91
CA ASN A 29 5.67 8.22 -12.91
C ASN A 29 6.23 9.56 -13.38
N LYS A 30 5.63 10.15 -14.42
CA LYS A 30 5.94 11.50 -14.87
C LYS A 30 5.61 12.55 -13.81
N TRP A 31 4.44 12.47 -13.18
CA TRP A 31 4.07 13.40 -12.10
C TRP A 31 5.06 13.33 -10.93
N VAL A 32 5.47 12.13 -10.50
CA VAL A 32 6.48 11.99 -9.44
C VAL A 32 7.81 12.59 -9.88
N SER A 33 8.26 12.30 -11.10
CA SER A 33 9.52 12.83 -11.64
C SER A 33 9.51 14.35 -11.75
N ASP A 34 8.41 14.94 -12.22
CA ASP A 34 8.24 16.38 -12.38
C ASP A 34 8.16 17.12 -11.02
N ASN A 35 7.82 16.41 -9.92
CA ASN A 35 7.64 16.98 -8.56
C ASN A 35 8.61 16.36 -7.53
N ILE A 36 9.72 15.76 -7.97
CA ILE A 36 10.59 14.95 -7.11
C ILE A 36 11.21 15.73 -5.94
N ASP A 37 11.57 16.99 -6.17
CA ASP A 37 12.16 17.86 -5.14
C ASP A 37 11.14 18.14 -4.03
N GLU A 38 9.88 18.46 -4.40
CA GLU A 38 8.78 18.66 -3.46
C GLU A 38 8.49 17.37 -2.69
N ILE A 39 8.46 16.23 -3.38
CA ILE A 39 8.23 14.91 -2.78
C ILE A 39 9.34 14.54 -1.79
N HIS A 40 10.60 14.87 -2.06
CA HIS A 40 11.71 14.61 -1.14
C HIS A 40 11.73 15.54 0.09
N SER A 41 11.09 16.71 0.01
CA SER A 41 10.90 17.60 1.16
C SER A 41 9.55 17.45 1.87
N MET A 42 8.66 16.60 1.34
CA MET A 42 7.26 16.53 1.75
C MET A 42 7.08 16.20 3.22
N ILE A 43 6.27 17.01 3.91
CA ILE A 43 5.84 16.78 5.29
C ILE A 43 4.42 16.19 5.36
N ARG A 44 4.01 15.79 6.56
CA ARG A 44 2.72 15.14 6.85
C ARG A 44 1.52 15.98 6.39
N GLU A 45 1.59 17.30 6.58
CA GLU A 45 0.55 18.26 6.22
C GLU A 45 0.39 18.39 4.69
N GLU A 46 1.49 18.27 3.94
CA GLU A 46 1.46 18.33 2.48
C GLU A 46 0.95 17.02 1.89
N TRP A 47 1.31 15.88 2.51
CA TRP A 47 0.82 14.56 2.13
C TRP A 47 -0.72 14.48 2.08
N VAL A 48 -1.39 15.00 3.12
CA VAL A 48 -2.86 14.91 3.24
C VAL A 48 -3.61 15.74 2.20
N GLU A 49 -2.92 16.65 1.51
CA GLU A 49 -3.50 17.45 0.42
C GLU A 49 -3.49 16.72 -0.93
N ILE A 50 -2.74 15.60 -1.05
CA ILE A 50 -2.73 14.77 -2.26
C ILE A 50 -4.06 14.00 -2.37
N ASN A 51 -5.04 14.62 -3.02
CA ASN A 51 -6.38 14.05 -3.21
C ASN A 51 -6.48 12.98 -4.32
N ASN A 52 -5.42 12.20 -4.53
CA ASN A 52 -5.41 11.10 -5.50
C ASN A 52 -4.51 9.98 -4.98
N ILE A 53 -5.08 8.79 -4.82
CA ILE A 53 -4.39 7.66 -4.20
C ILE A 53 -3.21 7.15 -5.04
N SER A 54 -3.32 7.18 -6.37
CA SER A 54 -2.25 6.76 -7.27
C SER A 54 -1.07 7.72 -7.17
N LYS A 55 -1.32 9.03 -7.05
CA LYS A 55 -0.27 10.04 -6.79
C LYS A 55 0.37 9.88 -5.42
N GLN A 56 -0.42 9.59 -4.37
CA GLN A 56 0.12 9.28 -3.04
C GLN A 56 1.05 8.06 -3.10
N ARG A 57 0.61 6.97 -3.73
CA ARG A 57 1.42 5.77 -3.92
C ARG A 57 2.70 6.06 -4.72
N GLY A 58 2.60 6.84 -5.79
CA GLY A 58 3.77 7.31 -6.55
C GLY A 58 4.75 8.10 -5.68
N ALA A 59 4.27 9.08 -4.90
CA ALA A 59 5.09 9.86 -3.97
C ALA A 59 5.76 8.98 -2.91
N TYR A 60 5.01 8.05 -2.31
CA TYR A 60 5.56 7.04 -1.39
C TYR A 60 6.60 6.12 -2.06
N GLY A 61 6.58 6.03 -3.40
CA GLY A 61 7.56 5.36 -4.27
C GLY A 61 8.91 5.99 -4.14
N ALA A 62 8.94 7.29 -4.35
CA ALA A 62 10.12 8.13 -4.28
C ALA A 62 10.63 8.35 -2.84
N PHE A 63 9.79 8.17 -1.82
CA PHE A 63 10.21 8.39 -0.43
C PHE A 63 11.41 7.54 -0.02
N THR A 64 12.37 8.21 0.62
CA THR A 64 13.41 7.53 1.40
C THR A 64 12.79 6.73 2.56
N ILE A 65 13.51 5.74 3.10
CA ILE A 65 13.08 4.99 4.30
C ILE A 65 12.71 5.92 5.46
N LYS A 66 13.51 6.97 5.67
CA LYS A 66 13.24 7.96 6.73
C LYS A 66 11.90 8.70 6.52
N GLN A 67 11.57 9.07 5.28
CA GLN A 67 10.30 9.72 4.97
C GLN A 67 9.11 8.77 5.14
N LYS A 68 9.25 7.49 4.75
CA LYS A 68 8.21 6.47 4.99
C LYS A 68 7.91 6.31 6.47
N ILE A 69 8.95 6.19 7.30
CA ILE A 69 8.82 6.12 8.76
C ILE A 69 8.19 7.40 9.31
N ALA A 70 8.63 8.57 8.85
CA ALA A 70 8.08 9.85 9.30
C ALA A 70 6.59 10.00 8.98
N LEU A 71 6.15 9.61 7.78
CA LEU A 71 4.75 9.61 7.37
C LEU A 71 3.90 8.76 8.30
N TRP A 72 4.30 7.49 8.50
CA TRP A 72 3.55 6.56 9.33
C TRP A 72 3.58 6.92 10.80
N ARG A 73 4.73 7.36 11.32
CA ARG A 73 4.82 7.83 12.70
C ARG A 73 3.90 9.02 12.94
N GLY A 74 3.92 10.02 12.05
CA GLY A 74 3.03 11.19 12.17
C GLY A 74 1.56 10.78 12.14
N LYS A 75 1.18 9.88 11.24
CA LYS A 75 -0.17 9.28 11.21
C LYS A 75 -0.53 8.59 12.54
N ILE A 76 0.35 7.77 13.10
CA ILE A 76 0.06 7.04 14.35
C ILE A 76 0.06 7.98 15.57
N GLU A 77 0.89 9.02 15.59
CA GLU A 77 0.87 10.07 16.62
C GLU A 77 -0.46 10.83 16.61
N GLU A 78 -0.94 11.27 15.44
CA GLU A 78 -2.27 11.86 15.28
C GLU A 78 -3.38 10.90 15.73
N THR A 79 -3.25 9.60 15.43
CA THR A 79 -4.21 8.58 15.89
C THR A 79 -4.19 8.46 17.41
N LEU A 80 -3.02 8.46 18.06
CA LEU A 80 -2.89 8.34 19.52
C LEU A 80 -3.50 9.52 20.30
N ASP A 81 -3.65 10.69 19.66
CA ASP A 81 -4.30 11.86 20.25
C ASP A 81 -5.85 11.75 20.30
N LEU A 82 -6.43 10.71 19.69
CA LEU A 82 -7.86 10.41 19.79
C LEU A 82 -8.21 9.73 21.13
N ASN A 83 -9.51 9.61 21.41
CA ASN A 83 -9.99 8.96 22.63
C ASN A 83 -9.93 7.42 22.50
N TRP A 84 -9.05 6.80 23.28
CA TRP A 84 -8.85 5.35 23.34
C TRP A 84 -9.02 4.81 24.76
N THR A 85 -9.36 3.54 24.90
CA THR A 85 -9.15 2.85 26.17
C THR A 85 -7.64 2.69 26.45
N ILE A 86 -7.29 2.28 27.67
CA ILE A 86 -5.88 2.06 28.04
C ILE A 86 -5.27 0.94 27.17
N GLU A 87 -6.03 -0.11 26.92
CA GLU A 87 -5.65 -1.28 26.13
C GLU A 87 -5.49 -0.91 24.65
N GLU A 88 -6.46 -0.19 24.08
CA GLU A 88 -6.39 0.31 22.70
C GLU A 88 -5.19 1.24 22.51
N TYR A 89 -4.99 2.21 23.42
CA TYR A 89 -3.85 3.12 23.36
C TYR A 89 -2.53 2.35 23.40
N ALA A 90 -2.38 1.38 24.31
CA ALA A 90 -1.19 0.56 24.41
C ALA A 90 -0.93 -0.24 23.13
N HIS A 91 -1.97 -0.77 22.49
CA HIS A 91 -1.87 -1.52 21.25
C HIS A 91 -1.47 -0.64 20.04
N ILE A 92 -2.03 0.57 19.93
CA ILE A 92 -1.60 1.56 18.92
C ILE A 92 -0.17 2.03 19.20
N LYS A 93 0.20 2.22 20.47
CA LYS A 93 1.55 2.61 20.86
C LYS A 93 2.58 1.54 20.53
N LYS A 94 2.22 0.25 20.67
CA LYS A 94 3.06 -0.87 20.23
C LYS A 94 3.38 -0.77 18.74
N LEU A 95 2.41 -0.43 17.90
CA LEU A 95 2.64 -0.17 16.47
C LEU A 95 3.58 1.03 16.26
N SER A 96 3.34 2.15 16.95
CA SER A 96 4.20 3.35 16.89
C SER A 96 5.68 3.03 17.18
N ASN A 97 5.94 2.23 18.21
CA ASN A 97 7.30 1.84 18.58
C ASN A 97 7.91 0.91 17.52
N ALA A 98 7.16 -0.09 17.06
CA ALA A 98 7.63 -1.03 16.05
C ALA A 98 8.04 -0.35 14.74
N ILE A 99 7.32 0.69 14.32
CA ILE A 99 7.66 1.50 13.14
C ILE A 99 9.03 2.18 13.29
N GLN A 100 9.37 2.64 14.50
CA GLN A 100 10.63 3.32 14.78
C GLN A 100 11.78 2.34 14.93
N ASP A 101 11.51 1.21 15.60
CA ASP A 101 12.53 0.23 15.95
C ASP A 101 12.94 -0.66 14.77
N ASN A 102 12.13 -0.71 13.70
CA ASN A 102 12.33 -1.61 12.57
C ASN A 102 12.36 -0.87 11.21
N PRO A 103 13.34 0.03 10.97
CA PRO A 103 13.41 0.79 9.72
C PRO A 103 13.58 -0.09 8.47
N ASP A 104 14.20 -1.26 8.61
CA ASP A 104 14.42 -2.20 7.50
C ASP A 104 13.14 -2.85 6.98
N TRP A 105 12.02 -2.76 7.71
CA TRP A 105 10.71 -3.16 7.19
C TRP A 105 10.27 -2.36 5.96
N TYR A 106 10.86 -1.18 5.73
CA TYR A 106 10.59 -0.32 4.57
C TYR A 106 11.64 -0.45 3.46
N ASN A 107 12.62 -1.35 3.64
CA ASN A 107 13.66 -1.64 2.67
C ASN A 107 13.26 -2.84 1.79
N GLN A 108 13.19 -2.60 0.48
CA GLN A 108 12.80 -3.62 -0.50
C GLN A 108 13.77 -4.77 -0.61
N ASN A 109 15.04 -4.50 -0.31
CA ASN A 109 16.14 -5.45 -0.41
C ASN A 109 16.53 -5.98 0.97
N ALA A 110 15.69 -5.82 1.99
CA ALA A 110 15.93 -6.41 3.30
C ALA A 110 15.97 -7.95 3.18
N ALA A 111 16.75 -8.58 4.07
CA ALA A 111 16.84 -10.02 4.12
C ALA A 111 15.48 -10.68 4.39
N GLU A 112 15.30 -11.91 3.93
CA GLU A 112 14.08 -12.70 4.13
C GLU A 112 13.67 -12.76 5.61
N GLU A 113 14.62 -12.97 6.53
CA GLU A 113 14.37 -12.96 7.98
C GLU A 113 13.72 -11.66 8.47
N ILE A 114 14.08 -10.51 7.91
CA ILE A 114 13.49 -9.22 8.26
C ILE A 114 12.04 -9.12 7.74
N GLN A 115 11.78 -9.69 6.56
CA GLN A 115 10.42 -9.77 6.01
C GLN A 115 9.55 -10.71 6.86
N ASP A 116 10.08 -11.86 7.27
CA ASP A 116 9.37 -12.80 8.16
C ASP A 116 9.04 -12.15 9.51
N GLN A 117 9.99 -11.42 10.10
CA GLN A 117 9.76 -10.67 11.35
C GLN A 117 8.66 -9.63 11.19
N LYS A 118 8.64 -8.90 10.07
CA LYS A 118 7.58 -7.93 9.74
C LYS A 118 6.22 -8.62 9.64
N GLU A 119 6.14 -9.74 8.92
CA GLU A 119 4.91 -10.50 8.71
C GLU A 119 4.36 -11.07 10.02
N LEU A 120 5.22 -11.68 10.85
CA LEU A 120 4.84 -12.18 12.17
C LEU A 120 4.34 -11.06 13.07
N PHE A 121 4.99 -9.89 13.05
CA PHE A 121 4.52 -8.73 13.81
C PHE A 121 3.16 -8.24 13.32
N ALA A 122 3.01 -8.05 12.00
CA ALA A 122 1.78 -7.57 11.40
C ALA A 122 0.61 -8.51 11.72
N GLN A 123 0.79 -9.82 11.56
CA GLN A 123 -0.23 -10.82 11.88
C GLN A 123 -0.61 -10.78 13.37
N ALA A 124 0.37 -10.84 14.27
CA ALA A 124 0.10 -10.81 15.71
C ALA A 124 -0.55 -9.49 16.18
N TRP A 125 -0.27 -8.38 15.49
CA TRP A 125 -0.93 -7.11 15.75
C TRP A 125 -2.39 -7.14 15.29
N LEU A 126 -2.66 -7.66 14.09
CA LEU A 126 -4.02 -7.79 13.54
C LEU A 126 -4.87 -8.74 14.37
N ASP A 127 -4.34 -9.90 14.77
CA ASP A 127 -5.06 -10.89 15.57
C ASP A 127 -5.49 -10.29 16.91
N TYR A 128 -4.60 -9.57 17.60
CA TYR A 128 -4.94 -8.90 18.84
C TYR A 128 -6.01 -7.81 18.65
N ALA A 129 -5.93 -7.03 17.57
CA ALA A 129 -6.94 -6.02 17.25
C ALA A 129 -8.33 -6.63 17.07
N VAL A 130 -8.42 -7.77 16.37
CA VAL A 130 -9.68 -8.46 16.10
C VAL A 130 -10.18 -9.22 17.33
N GLU A 131 -9.34 -10.06 17.92
CA GLU A 131 -9.75 -11.05 18.92
C GLU A 131 -9.89 -10.44 20.32
N GLU A 132 -9.00 -9.52 20.68
CA GLU A 132 -8.95 -8.96 22.04
C GLU A 132 -9.64 -7.59 22.12
N LEU A 133 -9.41 -6.72 21.12
CA LEU A 133 -10.00 -5.38 21.11
C LEU A 133 -11.34 -5.30 20.36
N ASN A 134 -11.74 -6.36 19.65
CA ASN A 134 -12.97 -6.40 18.85
C ASN A 134 -13.05 -5.23 17.83
N TRP A 135 -11.91 -4.82 17.28
CA TRP A 135 -11.88 -3.77 16.26
C TRP A 135 -12.51 -4.24 14.96
N SER A 136 -13.25 -3.34 14.31
CA SER A 136 -13.78 -3.60 12.99
C SER A 136 -12.68 -3.50 11.93
N ASN A 137 -12.90 -4.14 10.78
CA ASN A 137 -11.96 -4.06 9.66
C ASN A 137 -11.77 -2.62 9.18
N GLU A 138 -12.82 -1.78 9.26
CA GLU A 138 -12.74 -0.36 8.90
C GLU A 138 -11.80 0.42 9.84
N LEU A 139 -11.85 0.12 11.15
CA LEU A 139 -10.97 0.74 12.13
C LEU A 139 -9.52 0.30 11.93
N ILE A 140 -9.30 -1.01 11.74
CA ILE A 140 -7.97 -1.58 11.42
C ILE A 140 -7.42 -0.93 10.14
N HIS A 141 -8.24 -0.83 9.09
CA HIS A 141 -7.87 -0.19 7.84
C HIS A 141 -7.46 1.27 8.04
N ALA A 142 -8.28 2.04 8.77
CA ALA A 142 -8.04 3.45 9.07
C ALA A 142 -6.75 3.70 9.87
N ILE A 143 -6.31 2.73 10.68
CA ILE A 143 -5.09 2.84 11.50
C ILE A 143 -3.84 2.40 10.73
N ALA A 144 -3.88 1.23 10.06
CA ALA A 144 -2.67 0.54 9.62
C ALA A 144 -2.53 0.33 8.10
N PHE A 145 -3.57 0.62 7.31
CA PHE A 145 -3.57 0.36 5.86
C PHE A 145 -3.70 1.62 5.01
N THR A 146 -3.90 2.76 5.65
CA THR A 146 -3.86 4.06 4.99
C THR A 146 -3.17 5.12 5.86
N PRO A 147 -2.36 6.01 5.26
CA PRO A 147 -1.79 7.15 5.95
C PRO A 147 -2.79 8.31 6.12
N GLU A 148 -4.07 8.16 5.74
CA GLU A 148 -5.07 9.23 5.86
C GLU A 148 -5.43 9.61 7.30
N ARG A 149 -5.81 10.87 7.52
CA ARG A 149 -6.23 11.34 8.86
C ARG A 149 -7.55 10.72 9.31
N MET A 150 -7.70 10.58 10.63
CA MET A 150 -8.93 10.13 11.27
C MET A 150 -9.61 11.27 12.02
N ASP A 151 -10.94 11.26 12.05
CA ASP A 151 -11.75 12.17 12.84
C ASP A 151 -11.91 11.69 14.29
N LEU A 152 -12.59 12.48 15.11
CA LEU A 152 -12.89 12.15 16.50
C LEU A 152 -13.79 10.91 16.66
N ASN A 153 -14.47 10.48 15.60
CA ASN A 153 -15.28 9.26 15.56
C ASN A 153 -14.47 8.05 15.07
N LYS A 154 -13.14 8.17 14.98
CA LYS A 154 -12.21 7.14 14.51
C LYS A 154 -12.48 6.71 13.06
N LYS A 155 -13.00 7.60 12.21
CA LYS A 155 -13.23 7.38 10.77
C LYS A 155 -12.26 8.19 9.93
N ILE A 156 -11.94 7.72 8.73
CA ILE A 156 -11.10 8.48 7.78
C ILE A 156 -11.81 9.79 7.39
N ILE A 157 -11.13 10.94 7.56
CA ILE A 157 -11.70 12.28 7.26
C ILE A 157 -12.00 12.42 5.76
N ARG A 158 -11.04 12.01 4.93
CA ARG A 158 -11.10 12.13 3.49
C ARG A 158 -10.45 10.90 2.88
N ALA A 159 -11.22 10.12 2.12
CA ALA A 159 -10.64 9.12 1.26
C ALA A 159 -10.07 9.84 0.01
N PRO A 160 -8.80 9.62 -0.37
CA PRO A 160 -8.27 10.14 -1.62
C PRO A 160 -9.09 9.59 -2.79
N MET A 161 -9.35 10.42 -3.79
CA MET A 161 -10.10 9.96 -4.96
C MET A 161 -9.34 8.85 -5.67
N HIS A 162 -10.04 7.75 -5.95
CA HIS A 162 -9.58 6.79 -6.94
C HIS A 162 -9.74 7.43 -8.33
N THR A 163 -8.74 7.30 -9.19
CA THR A 163 -8.93 7.56 -10.62
C THR A 163 -10.07 6.68 -11.14
N GLU A 164 -10.88 7.22 -12.06
CA GLU A 164 -12.06 6.54 -12.60
C GLU A 164 -11.73 5.10 -13.03
N LEU A 165 -12.62 4.16 -12.69
CA LEU A 165 -12.50 2.75 -13.08
C LEU A 165 -12.51 2.65 -14.61
N LYS A 166 -11.35 2.39 -15.19
CA LYS A 166 -11.20 2.11 -16.63
C LYS A 166 -11.87 0.78 -16.98
N THR A 167 -12.56 0.75 -18.12
CA THR A 167 -13.39 -0.40 -18.52
C THR A 167 -12.54 -1.61 -18.94
N LYS A 168 -13.12 -2.81 -18.87
CA LYS A 168 -12.48 -4.12 -19.12
C LYS A 168 -11.75 -4.26 -20.49
N SER A 169 -11.86 -3.30 -21.40
CA SER A 169 -11.20 -3.32 -22.71
C SER A 169 -9.78 -2.75 -22.73
N GLU A 170 -9.29 -2.16 -21.63
CA GLU A 170 -7.99 -1.48 -21.57
C GLU A 170 -6.88 -2.33 -20.91
N ILE A 171 -6.94 -3.66 -21.02
CA ILE A 171 -6.09 -4.62 -20.26
C ILE A 171 -4.61 -4.54 -20.64
N THR A 172 -3.93 -3.55 -20.08
CA THR A 172 -2.50 -3.48 -19.78
C THR A 172 -2.36 -2.72 -18.46
N HIS A 173 -2.90 -3.26 -17.36
CA HIS A 173 -3.05 -2.52 -16.11
C HIS A 173 -2.00 -2.87 -15.05
N GLU A 174 -1.71 -1.88 -14.20
CA GLU A 174 -0.92 -1.98 -12.97
C GLU A 174 -1.68 -2.63 -11.84
N CYS A 175 -0.96 -3.30 -10.94
CA CYS A 175 -1.59 -3.87 -9.76
C CYS A 175 -1.90 -2.78 -8.72
N ASP A 176 -3.08 -2.89 -8.10
CA ASP A 176 -3.63 -1.93 -7.13
C ASP A 176 -3.87 -2.52 -5.74
N CYS A 177 -3.71 -3.84 -5.55
CA CYS A 177 -3.89 -4.55 -4.27
C CYS A 177 -2.88 -5.71 -4.13
N SER A 178 -2.78 -6.35 -2.95
CA SER A 178 -1.61 -7.18 -2.56
C SER A 178 -1.85 -8.69 -2.32
N ASN A 179 -3.08 -9.19 -2.04
CA ASN A 179 -3.40 -10.63 -1.90
C ASN A 179 -4.93 -10.86 -1.66
N PRO A 180 -5.57 -11.91 -2.20
CA PRO A 180 -6.94 -12.32 -1.87
C PRO A 180 -7.23 -12.66 -0.39
N GLU A 181 -6.32 -13.24 0.39
CA GLU A 181 -6.59 -13.52 1.84
C GLU A 181 -6.56 -12.24 2.69
N SER A 182 -5.74 -11.30 2.24
CA SER A 182 -5.57 -10.00 2.83
C SER A 182 -6.74 -9.06 2.48
N ALA A 183 -7.50 -9.37 1.41
CA ALA A 183 -8.57 -8.56 0.81
C ALA A 183 -9.66 -8.10 1.79
N ASN A 184 -9.84 -8.81 2.92
CA ASN A 184 -10.75 -8.40 4.00
C ASN A 184 -10.34 -7.08 4.68
N PHE A 185 -9.10 -6.64 4.50
CA PHE A 185 -8.51 -5.45 5.14
C PHE A 185 -8.05 -4.38 4.13
N PHE A 186 -8.28 -4.56 2.82
CA PHE A 186 -7.73 -3.68 1.77
C PHE A 186 -8.74 -2.79 1.04
N GLN A 187 -8.25 -1.57 0.76
CA GLN A 187 -8.41 -0.62 -0.36
C GLN A 187 -9.28 -0.91 -1.60
N CYS A 188 -9.64 -2.16 -1.89
CA CYS A 188 -10.77 -2.41 -2.75
C CYS A 188 -11.99 -2.18 -1.87
N ASP A 189 -12.68 -1.04 -2.02
CA ASP A 189 -13.90 -0.70 -1.26
C ASP A 189 -14.55 -1.92 -0.59
N ILE A 190 -14.35 -2.04 0.74
CA ILE A 190 -14.59 -3.25 1.55
C ILE A 190 -16.00 -3.78 1.32
N GLU A 191 -16.94 -2.88 1.03
CA GLU A 191 -18.34 -3.19 0.82
C GLU A 191 -18.63 -3.73 -0.59
N THR A 192 -17.89 -3.30 -1.61
CA THR A 192 -18.28 -3.50 -3.02
C THR A 192 -17.25 -4.18 -3.91
N LYS A 193 -16.01 -4.45 -3.44
CA LYS A 193 -14.94 -4.94 -4.31
C LYS A 193 -14.10 -6.07 -3.72
N ASP A 194 -13.59 -6.93 -4.60
CA ASP A 194 -12.64 -8.02 -4.30
C ASP A 194 -11.27 -7.73 -4.93
N CYS A 195 -10.19 -8.09 -4.21
CA CYS A 195 -8.83 -8.10 -4.76
C CYS A 195 -8.55 -9.44 -5.46
N ILE A 196 -8.50 -9.43 -6.79
CA ILE A 196 -8.22 -10.63 -7.58
C ILE A 196 -6.79 -10.56 -8.09
N LYS A 197 -6.00 -11.61 -7.82
CA LYS A 197 -4.67 -11.77 -8.42
C LYS A 197 -4.82 -11.81 -9.94
N GLY A 198 -4.28 -10.80 -10.63
CA GLY A 198 -4.53 -10.55 -12.06
C GLY A 198 -3.27 -10.58 -12.91
N PHE A 199 -3.44 -10.52 -14.24
CA PHE A 199 -2.36 -10.24 -15.19
C PHE A 199 -2.00 -8.74 -15.16
N CYS A 200 -1.45 -8.28 -14.05
CA CYS A 200 -1.02 -6.90 -13.85
C CYS A 200 0.49 -6.85 -13.59
N LYS A 201 1.11 -5.69 -13.81
CA LYS A 201 2.54 -5.50 -13.51
C LYS A 201 2.70 -5.30 -12.00
N GLU A 202 3.35 -6.26 -11.36
CA GLU A 202 3.67 -6.14 -9.93
C GLU A 202 4.57 -4.93 -9.71
N THR A 203 4.19 -4.07 -8.77
CA THR A 203 5.06 -3.00 -8.30
C THR A 203 5.69 -3.47 -7.01
N SER A 204 7.00 -3.28 -6.86
CA SER A 204 7.76 -3.92 -5.78
C SER A 204 7.17 -3.55 -4.41
N TRP A 205 6.66 -2.33 -4.22
CA TRP A 205 6.06 -1.87 -2.97
C TRP A 205 5.04 -0.77 -3.24
N LYS A 206 3.71 -0.96 -3.04
CA LYS A 206 2.68 0.10 -2.85
C LYS A 206 1.31 -0.38 -2.37
N CYS A 207 1.26 -1.51 -1.68
CA CYS A 207 0.04 -2.06 -1.12
C CYS A 207 0.36 -2.69 0.23
N GLY A 208 -0.63 -3.28 0.88
CA GLY A 208 -0.36 -4.02 2.10
C GLY A 208 -0.48 -3.21 3.39
N TRP A 209 -0.30 -3.91 4.51
CA TRP A 209 -0.12 -3.29 5.82
C TRP A 209 1.02 -2.28 5.74
N MET A 210 0.74 -1.04 6.15
CA MET A 210 1.66 0.09 6.10
C MET A 210 2.28 0.39 4.72
N TRP A 211 1.64 -0.06 3.64
CA TRP A 211 2.15 0.00 2.27
C TRP A 211 3.53 -0.64 2.09
N THR A 212 3.80 -1.70 2.86
CA THR A 212 5.08 -2.43 2.89
C THR A 212 5.10 -3.70 2.04
N TYR A 213 4.11 -3.87 1.16
CA TYR A 213 3.95 -5.05 0.31
C TYR A 213 3.86 -4.66 -1.17
N PRO A 214 4.23 -5.58 -2.08
CA PRO A 214 3.99 -5.38 -3.49
C PRO A 214 2.50 -5.31 -3.79
N CYS A 215 2.12 -4.52 -4.78
CA CYS A 215 0.81 -4.66 -5.40
C CYS A 215 0.92 -5.77 -6.46
N ASN A 216 0.09 -6.81 -6.35
CA ASN A 216 0.08 -7.98 -7.25
C ASN A 216 -1.35 -8.40 -7.71
N GLY A 217 -2.37 -7.60 -7.40
CA GLY A 217 -3.77 -7.85 -7.75
C GLY A 217 -4.51 -6.60 -8.20
N LEU A 218 -5.71 -6.80 -8.75
CA LEU A 218 -6.61 -5.75 -9.23
C LEU A 218 -7.91 -5.76 -8.41
N CYS A 219 -8.47 -4.57 -8.15
CA CYS A 219 -9.78 -4.45 -7.51
C CYS A 219 -10.91 -4.61 -8.52
N TYR A 220 -11.79 -5.58 -8.29
CA TYR A 220 -12.99 -5.82 -9.10
C TYR A 220 -14.24 -5.58 -8.26
N SER A 221 -15.29 -5.01 -8.85
CA SER A 221 -16.62 -5.01 -8.22
C SER A 221 -17.08 -6.44 -7.95
N LYS A 222 -17.63 -6.68 -6.76
CA LYS A 222 -18.36 -7.91 -6.41
C LYS A 222 -19.56 -8.11 -7.35
#